data_AF-A0A821SPC3-F1
#
_entry.id   AF-A0A821SPC3-F1
#
_cell.length_a   1.000
_cell.length_b   1.000
_cell.length_c   1.000
_cell.angle_alpha   90.00
_cell.angle_beta   90.00
_cell.angle_gamma   90.00
#
_symmetry.space_group_name_H-M   'P 1'
#
loop_
_entity.id
_entity.type
_entity.pdbx_description
1 polymer ?
#
loop_
_entity_poly.entity_id
_entity_poly.type
_entity_poly.pdbx_seq_one_letter_code
_entity_poly.pdbx_strand_id
1 'polypeptide(L)'
;MNKENEDYPPHKRFKIDRPLVSYDDDSDYWPDSDGDSDSPSTMLPSINDTPLSPIKNEIHAASRRCRENSGESTASRSRGRGRRNTSSSPAQHVPEPTTERVFIWDLDETIIIFHSLLTGTYATKYNKDTQQIVQLGFRMEEMIFSLADTHFFFNDVEDCDQEHIDAVAADDNGQDLSAYNFASDGFHAGAAPNAGLCAPGVRGGVDWMRKLAFRYRKIKDTYNNYRNSVGGLLGPAKREQWLQLRAELEQGTDNWLTLACKCLNMINSRENCVNVLVTTTQLVPALAKVLLFGLGGVFPIENIYSATKTGKETCFEKIKQRFGERCTYVVIGDGQDEEAAAKAKNYPFWRISGHSDIAALYNALDMGFL
;
A
#
# COMPACT_ATOMS: atom_id res chain seq x y z
N MET A 1 10.63 -23.46 -47.23
CA MET A 1 11.81 -22.58 -47.11
C MET A 1 11.46 -21.44 -46.17
N ASN A 2 12.18 -21.38 -45.05
CA ASN A 2 12.49 -20.26 -44.16
C ASN A 2 11.48 -19.09 -44.06
N LYS A 3 10.83 -19.00 -42.90
CA LYS A 3 10.64 -17.71 -42.21
C LYS A 3 11.81 -17.57 -41.23
N GLU A 4 12.46 -16.41 -41.22
CA GLU A 4 13.47 -16.09 -40.20
C GLU A 4 12.78 -15.50 -38.96
N ASN A 5 13.30 -15.82 -37.79
CA ASN A 5 12.86 -15.24 -36.52
C ASN A 5 13.67 -13.96 -36.28
N GLU A 6 13.01 -12.84 -35.99
CA GLU A 6 13.69 -11.70 -35.36
C GLU A 6 13.69 -11.91 -33.84
N ASP A 7 14.91 -11.96 -33.30
CA ASP A 7 15.21 -12.23 -31.89
C ASP A 7 15.34 -10.90 -31.14
N TYR A 8 14.44 -10.62 -30.19
CA TYR A 8 14.48 -9.40 -29.39
C TYR A 8 15.46 -9.59 -28.21
N PRO A 9 16.51 -8.76 -28.06
CA PRO A 9 17.48 -8.93 -26.99
C PRO A 9 16.90 -8.51 -25.63
N PRO A 10 17.27 -9.20 -24.53
CA PRO A 10 16.77 -8.88 -23.19
C PRO A 10 17.32 -7.53 -22.68
N HIS A 11 16.47 -6.77 -21.99
CA HIS A 11 16.82 -5.48 -21.40
C HIS A 11 17.99 -5.61 -20.41
N LYS A 12 19.16 -5.08 -20.80
CA LYS A 12 20.31 -4.96 -19.89
C LYS A 12 20.13 -3.76 -18.96
N ARG A 13 20.17 -4.06 -17.66
CA ARG A 13 20.24 -3.11 -16.53
C ARG A 13 21.35 -2.07 -16.78
N PHE A 14 20.99 -0.80 -16.93
CA PHE A 14 21.97 0.29 -17.01
C PHE A 14 22.66 0.44 -15.64
N LYS A 15 23.91 -0.02 -15.54
CA LYS A 15 24.84 0.47 -14.52
C LYS A 15 25.39 1.80 -15.02
N ILE A 16 25.17 2.87 -14.25
CA ILE A 16 25.83 4.16 -14.48
C ILE A 16 27.22 4.06 -13.84
N ASP A 17 28.25 3.98 -14.67
CA ASP A 17 29.63 4.10 -14.21
C ASP A 17 29.88 5.53 -13.70
N ARG A 18 30.30 5.66 -12.44
CA ARG A 18 30.75 6.94 -11.88
C ARG A 18 32.17 7.25 -12.37
N PRO A 19 32.46 8.44 -12.90
CA PRO A 19 33.83 8.90 -13.02
C PRO A 19 34.41 9.16 -11.62
N LEU A 20 35.59 8.62 -11.34
CA LEU A 20 36.41 9.06 -10.22
C LEU A 20 36.97 10.45 -10.56
N VAL A 21 36.74 11.43 -9.68
CA VAL A 21 37.41 12.73 -9.74
C VAL A 21 38.40 12.78 -8.58
N SER A 22 39.68 12.94 -8.91
CA SER A 22 40.75 13.22 -7.96
C SER A 22 40.59 14.65 -7.44
N TYR A 23 40.61 14.80 -6.12
CA TYR A 23 40.88 16.10 -5.49
C TYR A 23 42.37 16.13 -5.16
N ASP A 24 43.07 17.08 -5.78
CA ASP A 24 44.46 17.39 -5.45
C ASP A 24 44.51 18.13 -4.11
N ASP A 25 45.56 17.81 -3.36
CA ASP A 25 45.94 18.38 -2.08
C ASP A 25 46.65 19.72 -2.32
N ASP A 26 46.18 20.81 -1.69
CA ASP A 26 46.94 22.05 -1.60
C ASP A 26 46.78 22.66 -0.20
N SER A 27 47.89 22.65 0.52
CA SER A 27 48.04 23.14 1.89
C SER A 27 48.27 24.65 1.91
N ASP A 28 47.78 25.36 2.94
CA ASP A 28 48.49 26.55 3.40
C ASP A 28 48.29 26.85 4.90
N TYR A 29 49.27 27.56 5.49
CA TYR A 29 49.60 27.46 6.92
C TYR A 29 49.84 28.85 7.57
N TRP A 30 48.96 29.22 8.52
CA TRP A 30 49.21 30.03 9.76
C TRP A 30 49.16 31.58 9.73
N PRO A 31 49.14 32.30 10.90
CA PRO A 31 48.79 31.92 12.30
C PRO A 31 47.82 32.90 13.04
N ASP A 32 47.56 32.65 14.34
CA ASP A 32 46.85 33.49 15.32
C ASP A 32 47.49 34.86 15.65
N SER A 33 46.69 35.82 16.15
CA SER A 33 46.93 36.53 17.43
C SER A 33 45.79 37.51 17.85
N ASP A 34 45.30 37.34 19.08
CA ASP A 34 44.94 38.31 20.12
C ASP A 34 43.94 39.49 19.92
N GLY A 35 43.04 39.67 20.88
CA GLY A 35 42.20 40.87 21.04
C GLY A 35 41.12 40.79 22.14
N ASP A 36 41.49 40.92 23.42
CA ASP A 36 40.55 41.07 24.55
C ASP A 36 39.80 42.42 24.52
N SER A 37 38.52 42.44 24.93
CA SER A 37 38.01 43.34 26.00
C SER A 37 36.49 43.26 26.28
N ASP A 38 36.17 43.28 27.59
CA ASP A 38 35.01 43.82 28.29
C ASP A 38 33.56 43.33 28.05
N SER A 39 33.04 42.68 29.10
CA SER A 39 31.60 42.63 29.45
C SER A 39 31.15 43.88 30.20
N PRO A 40 29.83 44.10 30.36
CA PRO A 40 29.32 44.04 31.74
C PRO A 40 28.00 43.26 31.91
N SER A 41 27.86 42.67 33.11
CA SER A 41 26.82 41.72 33.49
C SER A 41 25.45 42.34 33.86
N THR A 42 24.39 41.51 33.83
CA THR A 42 23.17 41.76 34.60
C THR A 42 22.69 40.50 35.35
N MET A 43 22.41 40.66 36.64
CA MET A 43 21.86 39.68 37.61
C MET A 43 20.33 39.52 37.44
N LEU A 44 19.56 38.52 37.92
CA LEU A 44 19.67 37.20 38.61
C LEU A 44 18.20 36.63 38.63
N PRO A 45 17.83 35.48 39.26
CA PRO A 45 18.52 34.24 39.63
C PRO A 45 17.79 32.94 39.16
N SER A 46 18.43 31.78 39.29
CA SER A 46 17.75 30.46 39.29
C SER A 46 17.36 30.04 40.72
N ILE A 47 16.27 29.29 40.87
CA ILE A 47 15.95 28.52 42.08
C ILE A 47 15.51 27.10 41.67
N ASN A 48 16.25 26.09 42.15
CA ASN A 48 15.78 24.71 42.19
C ASN A 48 14.84 24.54 43.39
N ASP A 49 13.76 23.77 43.25
CA ASP A 49 13.59 22.54 44.04
C ASP A 49 12.36 21.73 43.61
N THR A 50 12.46 20.41 43.77
CA THR A 50 11.34 19.45 43.71
C THR A 50 11.16 18.88 45.12
N PRO A 51 9.93 18.46 45.53
CA PRO A 51 9.60 17.04 45.35
C PRO A 51 8.09 16.65 45.28
N LEU A 52 7.86 15.42 44.80
CA LEU A 52 6.75 14.46 45.11
C LEU A 52 5.31 14.71 44.62
N SER A 53 4.80 13.71 43.89
CA SER A 53 3.38 13.42 43.54
C SER A 53 2.63 12.76 44.72
N PRO A 54 1.29 12.49 44.69
CA PRO A 54 0.66 11.51 43.77
C PRO A 54 -0.81 11.82 43.36
N ILE A 55 -1.53 10.81 42.79
CA ILE A 55 -2.99 10.72 42.51
C ILE A 55 -3.40 11.34 41.15
N LYS A 56 -4.09 10.66 40.21
CA LYS A 56 -4.84 9.38 40.23
C LYS A 56 -4.83 8.68 38.84
N ASN A 57 -4.71 7.34 38.82
CA ASN A 57 -5.21 6.52 37.71
C ASN A 57 -6.68 6.17 37.96
N GLU A 58 -7.54 6.22 36.94
CA GLU A 58 -8.84 5.53 36.98
C GLU A 58 -8.93 4.50 35.84
N ILE A 59 -8.85 3.23 36.26
CA ILE A 59 -9.11 2.05 35.44
C ILE A 59 -10.57 1.67 35.70
N HIS A 60 -11.44 1.75 34.68
CA HIS A 60 -12.78 1.18 34.77
C HIS A 60 -12.85 -0.17 34.06
N ALA A 61 -12.51 -1.22 34.81
CA ALA A 61 -12.86 -2.60 34.49
C ALA A 61 -14.15 -3.00 35.23
N ALA A 62 -15.21 -3.30 34.50
CA ALA A 62 -16.42 -3.96 35.00
C ALA A 62 -16.84 -4.99 33.94
N SER A 63 -16.31 -6.21 33.99
CA SER A 63 -16.74 -7.31 34.86
C SER A 63 -18.11 -7.89 34.47
N ARG A 64 -18.02 -9.13 34.00
CA ARG A 64 -19.05 -10.07 33.58
C ARG A 64 -20.30 -10.07 34.48
N ARG A 65 -21.47 -10.13 33.87
CA ARG A 65 -22.68 -10.71 34.48
C ARG A 65 -23.33 -11.71 33.55
N CYS A 66 -22.92 -12.98 33.68
CA CYS A 66 -23.76 -14.09 33.26
C CYS A 66 -25.00 -14.11 34.16
N ARG A 67 -26.19 -14.31 33.57
CA ARG A 67 -27.43 -14.57 34.32
C ARG A 67 -28.22 -15.67 33.62
N GLU A 68 -27.72 -16.89 33.76
CA GLU A 68 -28.54 -18.07 33.51
C GLU A 68 -29.56 -18.20 34.66
N ASN A 69 -30.84 -18.37 34.31
CA ASN A 69 -31.86 -18.74 35.27
C ASN A 69 -32.59 -19.98 34.75
N SER A 70 -32.36 -21.06 35.49
CA SER A 70 -33.03 -22.36 35.47
C SER A 70 -34.49 -22.40 34.98
N GLY A 71 -34.79 -23.48 34.25
CA GLY A 71 -36.14 -23.86 33.82
C GLY A 71 -36.14 -25.26 33.20
N GLU A 72 -36.06 -26.30 34.03
CA GLU A 72 -36.08 -27.70 33.58
C GLU A 72 -37.48 -28.21 33.21
N SER A 73 -37.52 -28.99 32.12
CA SER A 73 -38.27 -30.25 31.98
C SER A 73 -39.78 -30.31 32.29
N THR A 74 -40.59 -30.57 31.25
CA THR A 74 -41.21 -31.91 31.08
C THR A 74 -41.85 -32.08 29.70
N ALA A 75 -41.93 -33.32 29.22
CA ALA A 75 -42.33 -33.67 27.86
C ALA A 75 -43.78 -34.18 27.77
N SER A 76 -44.41 -34.04 26.60
CA SER A 76 -45.38 -35.03 26.13
C SER A 76 -45.29 -35.25 24.61
N ARG A 77 -45.52 -36.49 24.18
CA ARG A 77 -45.46 -36.95 22.78
C ARG A 77 -46.86 -36.99 22.18
N SER A 78 -47.02 -36.65 20.91
CA SER A 78 -48.01 -37.33 20.06
C SER A 78 -47.61 -37.32 18.57
N ARG A 79 -48.13 -38.28 17.80
CA ARG A 79 -47.73 -38.61 16.42
C ARG A 79 -48.72 -38.00 15.42
N GLY A 80 -48.24 -37.43 14.32
CA GLY A 80 -49.07 -36.97 13.19
C GLY A 80 -48.47 -37.33 11.83
N ARG A 81 -49.23 -38.02 10.98
CA ARG A 81 -48.84 -38.42 9.61
C ARG A 81 -48.79 -37.20 8.69
N GLY A 82 -47.78 -37.13 7.82
CA GLY A 82 -47.57 -35.99 6.93
C GLY A 82 -48.52 -35.90 5.73
N ARG A 83 -48.54 -34.73 5.10
CA ARG A 83 -49.07 -34.52 3.74
C ARG A 83 -48.15 -33.55 2.99
N ARG A 84 -47.76 -33.96 1.78
CA ARG A 84 -46.86 -33.23 0.87
C ARG A 84 -47.49 -31.89 0.47
N ASN A 85 -46.79 -30.78 0.66
CA ASN A 85 -47.18 -29.48 0.11
C ASN A 85 -45.94 -28.78 -0.46
N THR A 86 -46.00 -28.44 -1.75
CA THR A 86 -44.94 -27.75 -2.47
C THR A 86 -45.09 -26.25 -2.26
N SER A 87 -44.29 -25.67 -1.37
CA SER A 87 -44.11 -24.23 -1.27
C SER A 87 -42.69 -23.88 -1.71
N SER A 88 -42.58 -23.16 -2.82
CA SER A 88 -41.35 -22.50 -3.25
C SER A 88 -40.82 -21.62 -2.11
N SER A 89 -39.67 -21.98 -1.55
CA SER A 89 -38.94 -21.08 -0.66
C SER A 89 -38.67 -19.77 -1.42
N PRO A 90 -38.96 -18.59 -0.86
CA PRO A 90 -38.39 -17.36 -1.37
C PRO A 90 -36.88 -17.54 -1.41
N ALA A 91 -36.24 -17.11 -2.49
CA ALA A 91 -34.78 -16.98 -2.49
C ALA A 91 -34.38 -16.18 -1.24
N GLN A 92 -33.47 -16.70 -0.44
CA GLN A 92 -32.90 -15.93 0.65
C GLN A 92 -32.34 -14.66 0.02
N HIS A 93 -32.93 -13.52 0.37
CA HIS A 93 -32.53 -12.24 -0.17
C HIS A 93 -31.13 -11.97 0.36
N VAL A 94 -30.13 -12.32 -0.45
CA VAL A 94 -28.75 -11.92 -0.21
C VAL A 94 -28.81 -10.40 -0.04
N PRO A 95 -28.30 -9.85 1.08
CA PRO A 95 -28.22 -8.40 1.20
C PRO A 95 -27.44 -7.89 0.00
N GLU A 96 -28.07 -7.05 -0.82
CA GLU A 96 -27.35 -6.45 -1.94
C GLU A 96 -26.19 -5.64 -1.36
N PRO A 97 -25.01 -5.63 -2.02
CA PRO A 97 -23.89 -4.84 -1.53
C PRO A 97 -24.33 -3.38 -1.40
N THR A 98 -24.16 -2.81 -0.22
CA THR A 98 -24.54 -1.41 0.11
C THR A 98 -23.63 -0.38 -0.54
N THR A 99 -22.61 -0.82 -1.28
CA THR A 99 -21.74 0.04 -2.06
C THR A 99 -22.50 0.63 -3.25
N GLU A 100 -22.59 1.95 -3.30
CA GLU A 100 -23.19 2.70 -4.40
C GLU A 100 -22.11 3.37 -5.25
N ARG A 101 -20.96 3.73 -4.66
CA ARG A 101 -19.84 4.38 -5.37
C ARG A 101 -18.50 3.70 -5.11
N VAL A 102 -17.75 3.49 -6.18
CA VAL A 102 -16.38 2.97 -6.15
C VAL A 102 -15.46 4.02 -6.74
N PHE A 103 -14.56 4.55 -5.93
CA PHE A 103 -13.53 5.50 -6.33
C PHE A 103 -12.26 4.73 -6.67
N ILE A 104 -11.92 4.70 -7.95
CA ILE A 104 -10.73 4.02 -8.47
C ILE A 104 -9.63 5.07 -8.65
N TRP A 105 -8.64 5.01 -7.77
CA TRP A 105 -7.51 5.92 -7.74
C TRP A 105 -6.28 5.35 -8.46
N ASP A 106 -5.53 6.19 -9.16
CA ASP A 106 -4.10 5.96 -9.37
C ASP A 106 -3.29 6.33 -8.09
N LEU A 107 -2.06 5.82 -8.01
CA LEU A 107 -1.13 6.07 -6.91
C LEU A 107 -0.16 7.22 -7.19
N ASP A 108 0.67 7.08 -8.23
CA ASP A 108 1.91 7.85 -8.44
C ASP A 108 1.58 9.13 -9.22
N GLU A 109 1.98 10.28 -8.70
CA GLU A 109 1.61 11.63 -9.19
C GLU A 109 0.11 11.99 -9.07
N THR A 110 -0.68 11.09 -8.49
CA THR A 110 -2.09 11.29 -8.12
C THR A 110 -2.27 11.41 -6.60
N ILE A 111 -2.08 10.33 -5.83
CA ILE A 111 -2.16 10.36 -4.36
C ILE A 111 -0.83 10.77 -3.74
N ILE A 112 0.27 10.19 -4.23
CA ILE A 112 1.63 10.45 -3.78
C ILE A 112 2.43 11.16 -4.87
N ILE A 113 3.45 11.92 -4.49
CA ILE A 113 4.48 12.42 -5.41
C ILE A 113 5.70 11.52 -5.22
N PHE A 114 6.19 10.86 -6.28
CA PHE A 114 7.31 9.93 -6.16
C PHE A 114 8.19 9.84 -7.42
N HIS A 115 7.66 9.44 -8.56
CA HIS A 115 8.42 9.35 -9.81
C HIS A 115 8.89 10.75 -10.28
N SER A 116 8.08 11.77 -10.06
CA SER A 116 8.43 13.17 -10.36
C SER A 116 9.49 13.76 -9.41
N LEU A 117 9.73 13.14 -8.24
CA LEU A 117 10.87 13.45 -7.37
C LEU A 117 12.17 12.94 -8.01
N LEU A 118 12.20 11.66 -8.38
CA LEU A 118 13.38 10.97 -8.94
C LEU A 118 13.85 11.61 -10.26
N THR A 119 12.91 12.08 -11.07
CA THR A 119 13.19 12.78 -12.34
C THR A 119 13.46 14.28 -12.17
N GLY A 120 13.28 14.85 -10.97
CA GLY A 120 13.38 16.30 -10.73
C GLY A 120 12.29 17.15 -11.42
N THR A 121 11.30 16.52 -12.04
CA THR A 121 10.22 17.21 -12.77
C THR A 121 9.27 17.93 -11.82
N TYR A 122 9.03 17.39 -10.62
CA TYR A 122 8.29 18.10 -9.56
C TYR A 122 9.00 19.39 -9.17
N ALA A 123 10.32 19.33 -8.93
CA ALA A 123 11.10 20.48 -8.49
C ALA A 123 11.08 21.60 -9.52
N THR A 124 11.23 21.25 -10.80
CA THR A 124 11.12 22.19 -11.93
C THR A 124 9.71 22.82 -12.00
N LYS A 125 8.65 22.01 -11.86
CA LYS A 125 7.25 22.46 -11.98
C LYS A 125 6.81 23.38 -10.84
N TYR A 126 7.28 23.11 -9.61
CA TYR A 126 6.87 23.83 -8.39
C TYR A 126 7.99 24.73 -7.82
N ASN A 127 9.03 25.02 -8.61
CA ASN A 127 10.16 25.89 -8.27
C ASN A 127 10.78 25.55 -6.89
N LYS A 128 11.16 24.28 -6.72
CA LYS A 128 11.87 23.75 -5.54
C LYS A 128 13.36 23.55 -5.84
N ASP A 129 14.15 23.31 -4.80
CA ASP A 129 15.52 22.85 -4.98
C ASP A 129 15.55 21.42 -5.56
N THR A 130 16.11 21.28 -6.76
CA THR A 130 16.13 19.99 -7.47
C THR A 130 17.00 18.96 -6.77
N GLN A 131 18.12 19.34 -6.15
CA GLN A 131 19.02 18.39 -5.49
C GLN A 131 18.35 17.79 -4.25
N GLN A 132 17.74 18.63 -3.42
CA GLN A 132 16.98 18.22 -2.24
C GLN A 132 15.81 17.30 -2.63
N ILE A 133 14.99 17.69 -3.60
CA ILE A 133 13.82 16.90 -4.03
C ILE A 133 14.23 15.52 -4.57
N VAL A 134 15.25 15.46 -5.42
CA VAL A 134 15.78 14.20 -5.97
C VAL A 134 16.37 13.32 -4.86
N GLN A 135 17.08 13.91 -3.88
CA GLN A 135 17.62 13.18 -2.73
C GLN A 135 16.51 12.56 -1.85
N LEU A 136 15.39 13.27 -1.64
CA LEU A 136 14.22 12.72 -0.94
C LEU A 136 13.59 11.56 -1.72
N GLY A 137 13.52 11.67 -3.06
CA GLY A 137 13.11 10.58 -3.95
C GLY A 137 13.93 9.31 -3.75
N PHE A 138 15.26 9.40 -3.86
CA PHE A 138 16.16 8.25 -3.69
C PHE A 138 16.09 7.63 -2.29
N ARG A 139 16.01 8.45 -1.23
CA ARG A 139 15.84 7.94 0.14
C ARG A 139 14.52 7.17 0.29
N MET A 140 13.44 7.63 -0.33
CA MET A 140 12.16 6.91 -0.28
C MET A 140 12.18 5.64 -1.14
N GLU A 141 12.83 5.67 -2.29
CA GLU A 141 13.05 4.49 -3.14
C GLU A 141 13.80 3.38 -2.40
N GLU A 142 14.90 3.73 -1.71
CA GLU A 142 15.65 2.80 -0.85
C GLU A 142 14.76 2.18 0.23
N MET A 143 13.91 2.99 0.89
CA MET A 143 12.97 2.48 1.90
C MET A 143 11.90 1.55 1.31
N ILE A 144 11.37 1.85 0.13
CA ILE A 144 10.36 1.05 -0.58
C ILE A 144 10.93 -0.34 -0.89
N PHE A 145 12.08 -0.41 -1.57
CA PHE A 145 12.70 -1.68 -1.92
C PHE A 145 13.19 -2.44 -0.67
N SER A 146 13.77 -1.74 0.31
CA SER A 146 14.19 -2.38 1.56
C SER A 146 13.01 -3.00 2.34
N LEU A 147 11.83 -2.38 2.35
CA LEU A 147 10.62 -2.96 2.94
C LEU A 147 10.15 -4.17 2.12
N ALA A 148 10.04 -4.01 0.80
CA ALA A 148 9.59 -5.04 -0.13
C ALA A 148 10.45 -6.33 -0.04
N ASP A 149 11.77 -6.18 -0.01
CA ASP A 149 12.71 -7.30 0.16
C ASP A 149 12.62 -7.94 1.54
N THR A 150 12.65 -7.13 2.61
CA THR A 150 12.77 -7.63 3.99
C THR A 150 11.47 -8.30 4.47
N HIS A 151 10.31 -7.82 4.02
CA HIS A 151 9.01 -8.19 4.60
C HIS A 151 8.02 -8.79 3.60
N PHE A 152 8.19 -8.56 2.30
CA PHE A 152 7.27 -9.00 1.26
C PHE A 152 7.89 -9.91 0.19
N PHE A 153 9.02 -10.54 0.47
CA PHE A 153 9.64 -11.54 -0.42
C PHE A 153 9.91 -11.05 -1.84
N PHE A 154 10.19 -9.75 -2.05
CA PHE A 154 10.25 -9.18 -3.40
C PHE A 154 11.27 -9.89 -4.31
N ASN A 155 12.50 -10.13 -3.81
CA ASN A 155 13.50 -10.99 -4.48
C ASN A 155 13.01 -12.40 -4.88
N ASP A 156 12.04 -12.98 -4.17
CA ASP A 156 11.48 -14.29 -4.51
C ASP A 156 10.40 -14.20 -5.60
N VAL A 157 9.60 -13.12 -5.62
CA VAL A 157 8.36 -13.03 -6.43
C VAL A 157 8.39 -12.02 -7.58
N GLU A 158 9.44 -11.22 -7.75
CA GLU A 158 9.55 -10.19 -8.80
C GLU A 158 9.19 -10.72 -10.21
N ASP A 159 9.83 -11.81 -10.67
CA ASP A 159 9.56 -12.40 -11.99
C ASP A 159 8.12 -12.97 -12.10
N CYS A 160 7.53 -13.41 -10.99
CA CYS A 160 6.19 -14.00 -10.92
C CYS A 160 5.15 -13.11 -10.24
N ASP A 161 5.33 -11.77 -10.29
CA ASP A 161 4.39 -10.81 -9.69
C ASP A 161 2.95 -10.98 -10.17
N GLN A 162 1.98 -10.68 -9.30
CA GLN A 162 0.55 -10.92 -9.47
C GLN A 162 -0.23 -9.61 -9.52
N GLU A 163 -1.32 -9.54 -10.29
CA GLU A 163 -2.12 -8.31 -10.36
C GLU A 163 -2.94 -8.02 -9.08
N HIS A 164 -3.14 -9.01 -8.21
CA HIS A 164 -3.96 -8.91 -7.00
C HIS A 164 -3.48 -9.89 -5.92
N ILE A 165 -3.63 -9.50 -4.65
CA ILE A 165 -3.15 -10.25 -3.48
C ILE A 165 -3.70 -11.68 -3.38
N ASP A 166 -4.92 -11.92 -3.87
CA ASP A 166 -5.60 -13.22 -3.80
C ASP A 166 -5.53 -14.00 -5.13
N ALA A 167 -4.77 -13.55 -6.14
CA ALA A 167 -4.72 -14.16 -7.48
C ALA A 167 -4.34 -15.66 -7.46
N VAL A 168 -3.45 -16.04 -6.53
CA VAL A 168 -2.96 -17.42 -6.33
C VAL A 168 -3.56 -18.11 -5.10
N ALA A 169 -4.57 -17.52 -4.45
CA ALA A 169 -5.12 -18.04 -3.20
C ALA A 169 -5.80 -19.42 -3.34
N ALA A 170 -6.17 -19.83 -4.56
CA ALA A 170 -6.77 -21.14 -4.84
C ALA A 170 -5.79 -22.32 -4.70
N ASP A 171 -4.47 -22.07 -4.80
CA ASP A 171 -3.43 -23.09 -4.62
C ASP A 171 -2.97 -23.25 -3.15
N ASP A 172 -3.43 -22.35 -2.27
CA ASP A 172 -3.17 -22.40 -0.84
C ASP A 172 -4.02 -23.49 -0.15
N ASN A 173 -3.40 -24.26 0.75
CA ASN A 173 -4.08 -25.29 1.53
C ASN A 173 -4.54 -24.80 2.92
N GLY A 174 -4.36 -23.52 3.24
CA GLY A 174 -4.73 -22.92 4.52
C GLY A 174 -3.87 -23.35 5.71
N GLN A 175 -2.71 -23.98 5.49
CA GLN A 175 -1.84 -24.38 6.60
C GLN A 175 -1.33 -23.16 7.39
N ASP A 176 -1.08 -23.34 8.68
CA ASP A 176 -0.41 -22.33 9.49
C ASP A 176 1.01 -22.09 8.97
N LEU A 177 1.37 -20.81 8.84
CA LEU A 177 2.68 -20.35 8.36
C LEU A 177 3.55 -19.78 9.50
N SER A 178 3.10 -19.86 10.77
CA SER A 178 3.85 -19.36 11.94
C SER A 178 5.24 -20.00 12.09
N ALA A 179 5.35 -21.31 11.80
CA ALA A 179 6.58 -22.10 11.84
C ALA A 179 7.13 -22.46 10.45
N TYR A 180 6.60 -21.87 9.38
CA TYR A 180 7.01 -22.18 8.01
C TYR A 180 8.31 -21.44 7.63
N ASN A 181 9.35 -22.19 7.25
CA ASN A 181 10.64 -21.60 6.87
C ASN A 181 10.73 -21.33 5.36
N PHE A 182 10.32 -20.13 4.94
CA PHE A 182 10.41 -19.66 3.56
C PHE A 182 11.84 -19.70 3.00
N ALA A 183 12.86 -19.45 3.81
CA ALA A 183 14.26 -19.42 3.36
C ALA A 183 14.84 -20.80 3.01
N SER A 184 14.15 -21.89 3.39
CA SER A 184 14.57 -23.27 3.11
C SER A 184 13.49 -24.11 2.41
N ASP A 185 12.46 -23.48 1.84
CA ASP A 185 11.37 -24.22 1.16
C ASP A 185 11.72 -24.61 -0.29
N GLY A 186 12.83 -24.09 -0.83
CA GLY A 186 13.31 -24.38 -2.18
C GLY A 186 12.50 -23.71 -3.30
N PHE A 187 11.67 -22.71 -2.99
CA PHE A 187 11.02 -21.87 -3.98
C PHE A 187 12.04 -21.02 -4.75
N HIS A 188 11.86 -20.88 -6.06
CA HIS A 188 12.68 -20.06 -6.95
C HIS A 188 11.79 -19.51 -8.07
N ALA A 189 11.84 -18.21 -8.35
CA ALA A 189 10.96 -17.57 -9.35
C ALA A 189 11.14 -18.18 -10.76
N GLY A 190 12.39 -18.33 -11.22
CA GLY A 190 12.74 -18.94 -12.50
C GLY A 190 12.44 -20.44 -12.64
N ALA A 191 11.95 -21.10 -11.58
CA ALA A 191 11.40 -22.46 -11.65
C ALA A 191 9.88 -22.48 -11.89
N ALA A 192 9.25 -21.33 -12.16
CA ALA A 192 7.89 -21.24 -12.68
C ALA A 192 7.70 -22.20 -13.87
N PRO A 193 6.53 -22.84 -14.01
CA PRO A 193 6.36 -23.99 -14.91
C PRO A 193 6.26 -23.59 -16.40
N ASN A 194 7.37 -23.13 -16.98
CA ASN A 194 7.51 -22.99 -18.42
C ASN A 194 7.64 -24.38 -19.07
N ALA A 195 6.52 -24.80 -19.66
CA ALA A 195 6.36 -25.75 -20.76
C ALA A 195 7.54 -26.73 -21.04
N GLY A 196 7.44 -27.94 -20.48
CA GLY A 196 7.96 -29.14 -21.14
C GLY A 196 9.30 -29.67 -20.63
N LEU A 197 9.25 -30.46 -19.54
CA LEU A 197 10.20 -31.55 -19.33
C LEU A 197 9.49 -32.73 -18.66
N CYS A 198 9.22 -33.77 -19.45
CA CYS A 198 8.64 -35.03 -19.00
C CYS A 198 9.68 -35.86 -18.23
N ALA A 199 9.99 -35.44 -17.00
CA ALA A 199 10.65 -36.25 -15.98
C ALA A 199 9.59 -36.77 -14.98
N PRO A 200 9.82 -37.89 -14.27
CA PRO A 200 8.82 -38.49 -13.37
C PRO A 200 8.60 -37.63 -12.11
N GLY A 201 7.75 -36.60 -12.23
CA GLY A 201 7.64 -35.55 -11.21
C GLY A 201 6.52 -34.52 -11.44
N VAL A 202 5.32 -34.96 -11.84
CA VAL A 202 4.13 -34.10 -12.11
C VAL A 202 3.71 -33.20 -10.92
N ARG A 203 4.33 -33.36 -9.74
CA ARG A 203 4.08 -32.55 -8.53
C ARG A 203 4.79 -31.19 -8.51
N GLY A 204 5.80 -30.94 -9.35
CA GLY A 204 6.64 -29.74 -9.27
C GLY A 204 5.86 -28.42 -9.36
N GLY A 205 5.03 -28.26 -10.39
CA GLY A 205 4.24 -27.03 -10.59
C GLY A 205 3.21 -26.78 -9.48
N VAL A 206 2.55 -27.82 -8.98
CA VAL A 206 1.55 -27.70 -7.90
C VAL A 206 2.19 -27.31 -6.56
N ASP A 207 3.37 -27.86 -6.27
CA ASP A 207 4.13 -27.48 -5.07
C ASP A 207 4.67 -26.04 -5.17
N TRP A 208 5.14 -25.64 -6.36
CA TRP A 208 5.59 -24.27 -6.64
C TRP A 208 4.45 -23.24 -6.50
N MET A 209 3.27 -23.49 -7.10
CA MET A 209 2.09 -22.62 -6.98
C MET A 209 1.66 -22.45 -5.52
N ARG A 210 1.67 -23.53 -4.73
CA ARG A 210 1.36 -23.47 -3.29
C ARG A 210 2.37 -22.61 -2.51
N LYS A 211 3.67 -22.70 -2.81
CA LYS A 211 4.72 -21.88 -2.20
C LYS A 211 4.64 -20.41 -2.58
N LEU A 212 4.18 -20.11 -3.79
CA LEU A 212 3.83 -18.75 -4.21
C LEU A 212 2.61 -18.23 -3.43
N ALA A 213 1.56 -19.04 -3.29
CA ALA A 213 0.37 -18.70 -2.52
C ALA A 213 0.69 -18.41 -1.04
N PHE A 214 1.57 -19.20 -0.41
CA PHE A 214 2.04 -18.94 0.95
C PHE A 214 2.75 -17.60 1.10
N ARG A 215 3.54 -17.17 0.11
CA ARG A 215 4.19 -15.85 0.10
C ARG A 215 3.15 -14.73 0.01
N TYR A 216 2.21 -14.81 -0.92
CA TYR A 216 1.14 -13.81 -1.04
C TYR A 216 0.22 -13.78 0.19
N ARG A 217 -0.14 -14.91 0.81
CA ARG A 217 -0.85 -14.91 2.10
C ARG A 217 0.00 -14.30 3.22
N LYS A 218 1.30 -14.58 3.30
CA LYS A 218 2.17 -13.99 4.31
C LYS A 218 2.37 -12.48 4.12
N ILE A 219 2.40 -12.00 2.86
CA ILE A 219 2.34 -10.58 2.51
C ILE A 219 1.01 -9.97 3.00
N LYS A 220 -0.12 -10.65 2.74
CA LYS A 220 -1.46 -10.23 3.17
C LYS A 220 -1.57 -10.08 4.69
N ASP A 221 -1.11 -11.07 5.44
CA ASP A 221 -1.07 -11.06 6.89
C ASP A 221 -0.17 -9.92 7.42
N THR A 222 1.03 -9.77 6.83
CA THR A 222 2.00 -8.74 7.25
C THR A 222 1.47 -7.34 6.98
N TYR A 223 0.89 -7.07 5.81
CA TYR A 223 0.22 -5.80 5.53
C TYR A 223 -0.90 -5.55 6.54
N ASN A 224 -1.81 -6.51 6.75
CA ASN A 224 -2.95 -6.31 7.63
C ASN A 224 -2.57 -6.08 9.11
N ASN A 225 -1.49 -6.72 9.59
CA ASN A 225 -0.97 -6.52 10.94
C ASN A 225 -0.30 -5.14 11.14
N TYR A 226 0.28 -4.56 10.07
CA TYR A 226 1.12 -3.36 10.16
C TYR A 226 0.59 -2.11 9.43
N ARG A 227 -0.53 -2.19 8.70
CA ARG A 227 -1.09 -1.08 7.91
C ARG A 227 -1.43 0.19 8.69
N ASN A 228 -1.63 0.07 10.00
CA ASN A 228 -1.86 1.18 10.94
C ASN A 228 -0.67 1.44 11.88
N SER A 229 0.45 0.73 11.71
CA SER A 229 1.56 0.64 12.67
C SER A 229 2.92 0.39 11.99
N VAL A 230 3.12 0.97 10.80
CA VAL A 230 4.28 0.72 9.91
C VAL A 230 5.64 0.91 10.59
N GLY A 231 5.77 1.86 11.53
CA GLY A 231 6.99 2.03 12.33
C GLY A 231 7.34 0.83 13.23
N GLY A 232 6.38 -0.06 13.51
CA GLY A 232 6.59 -1.34 14.18
C GLY A 232 7.08 -2.45 13.24
N LEU A 233 6.77 -2.38 11.95
CA LEU A 233 7.30 -3.28 10.91
C LEU A 233 8.77 -2.94 10.62
N LEU A 234 9.06 -1.64 10.44
CA LEU A 234 10.39 -1.11 10.13
C LEU A 234 11.41 -1.29 11.27
N GLY A 235 10.93 -1.38 12.52
CA GLY A 235 11.76 -1.35 13.71
C GLY A 235 12.30 0.06 14.06
N PRO A 236 12.87 0.25 15.28
CA PRO A 236 13.12 1.58 15.83
C PRO A 236 14.00 2.50 14.97
N ALA A 237 15.12 1.99 14.47
CA ALA A 237 16.09 2.80 13.72
C ALA A 237 15.54 3.28 12.36
N LYS A 238 14.96 2.38 11.55
CA LYS A 238 14.34 2.74 10.27
C LYS A 238 13.06 3.58 10.46
N ARG A 239 12.33 3.40 11.57
CA ARG A 239 11.14 4.22 11.89
C ARG A 239 11.48 5.71 12.04
N GLU A 240 12.58 6.06 12.70
CA GLU A 240 12.97 7.46 12.89
C GLU A 240 13.34 8.11 11.55
N GLN A 241 14.19 7.44 10.77
CA GLN A 241 14.57 7.84 9.41
C GLN A 241 13.34 8.01 8.49
N TRP A 242 12.38 7.08 8.57
CA TRP A 242 11.12 7.15 7.84
C TRP A 242 10.27 8.36 8.22
N LEU A 243 10.09 8.63 9.51
CA LEU A 243 9.28 9.76 9.98
C LEU A 243 9.91 11.09 9.58
N GLN A 244 11.23 11.23 9.69
CA GLN A 244 11.95 12.40 9.20
C GLN A 244 11.77 12.58 7.70
N LEU A 245 12.01 11.52 6.90
CA LEU A 245 11.86 11.54 5.46
C LEU A 245 10.42 11.89 5.03
N ARG A 246 9.41 11.39 5.73
CA ARG A 246 8.00 11.72 5.47
C ARG A 246 7.70 13.19 5.77
N ALA A 247 8.25 13.76 6.84
CA ALA A 247 8.10 15.18 7.15
C ALA A 247 8.78 16.09 6.09
N GLU A 248 10.01 15.75 5.68
CA GLU A 248 10.75 16.44 4.63
C GLU A 248 10.01 16.34 3.27
N LEU A 249 9.37 15.21 2.97
CA LEU A 249 8.53 15.03 1.78
C LEU A 249 7.24 15.86 1.82
N GLU A 250 6.50 15.91 2.94
CA GLU A 250 5.32 16.80 3.01
C GLU A 250 5.72 18.27 2.81
N GLN A 251 6.85 18.71 3.38
CA GLN A 251 7.37 20.06 3.15
C GLN A 251 7.80 20.29 1.69
N GLY A 252 8.56 19.36 1.10
CA GLY A 252 9.03 19.46 -0.28
C GLY A 252 7.89 19.42 -1.32
N THR A 253 6.78 18.77 -0.99
CA THR A 253 5.60 18.59 -1.88
C THR A 253 4.41 19.50 -1.53
N ASP A 254 4.62 20.52 -0.70
CA ASP A 254 3.59 21.48 -0.27
C ASP A 254 2.33 20.81 0.31
N ASN A 255 2.53 19.73 1.06
CA ASN A 255 1.48 18.93 1.71
C ASN A 255 0.53 18.22 0.71
N TRP A 256 1.02 17.86 -0.49
CA TRP A 256 0.24 17.15 -1.53
C TRP A 256 -0.52 15.94 -0.97
N LEU A 257 0.21 15.04 -0.30
CA LEU A 257 -0.35 13.80 0.22
C LEU A 257 -1.28 14.07 1.41
N THR A 258 -0.98 15.03 2.28
CA THR A 258 -1.95 15.51 3.29
C THR A 258 -3.27 15.96 2.66
N LEU A 259 -3.24 16.63 1.50
CA LEU A 259 -4.44 17.05 0.78
C LEU A 259 -5.19 15.86 0.13
N ALA A 260 -4.47 14.93 -0.51
CA ALA A 260 -5.06 13.71 -1.07
C ALA A 260 -5.69 12.83 0.03
N CYS A 261 -5.03 12.69 1.18
CA CYS A 261 -5.53 11.97 2.34
C CYS A 261 -6.84 12.56 2.90
N LYS A 262 -7.11 13.87 2.77
CA LYS A 262 -8.42 14.43 3.15
C LYS A 262 -9.54 13.86 2.28
N CYS A 263 -9.33 13.79 0.96
CA CYS A 263 -10.29 13.21 0.02
C CYS A 263 -10.52 11.72 0.31
N LEU A 264 -9.43 10.95 0.44
CA LEU A 264 -9.47 9.52 0.74
C LEU A 264 -10.23 9.22 2.04
N ASN A 265 -9.96 9.95 3.12
CA ASN A 265 -10.64 9.78 4.41
C ASN A 265 -12.12 10.19 4.35
N MET A 266 -12.48 11.23 3.58
CA MET A 266 -13.88 11.63 3.40
C MET A 266 -14.70 10.61 2.60
N ILE A 267 -14.07 9.87 1.69
CA ILE A 267 -14.69 8.72 1.01
C ILE A 267 -14.80 7.54 1.99
N ASN A 268 -13.72 7.26 2.73
CA ASN A 268 -13.64 6.13 3.66
C ASN A 268 -14.60 6.23 4.87
N SER A 269 -15.11 7.43 5.19
CA SER A 269 -16.10 7.63 6.25
C SER A 269 -17.56 7.44 5.79
N ARG A 270 -17.82 7.19 4.50
CA ARG A 270 -19.17 6.99 3.94
C ARG A 270 -19.47 5.50 3.77
N GLU A 271 -20.55 5.03 4.38
CA GLU A 271 -20.92 3.60 4.40
C GLU A 271 -21.18 2.99 3.01
N ASN A 272 -21.58 3.82 2.03
CA ASN A 272 -21.90 3.43 0.66
C ASN A 272 -20.76 3.67 -0.36
N CYS A 273 -19.58 4.12 0.09
CA CYS A 273 -18.45 4.43 -0.79
C CYS A 273 -17.23 3.55 -0.49
N VAL A 274 -16.44 3.24 -1.52
CA VAL A 274 -15.22 2.42 -1.38
C VAL A 274 -14.06 3.04 -2.17
N ASN A 275 -12.89 3.14 -1.52
CA ASN A 275 -11.62 3.44 -2.19
C ASN A 275 -11.00 2.15 -2.76
N VAL A 276 -10.56 2.21 -4.01
CA VAL A 276 -9.82 1.16 -4.73
C VAL A 276 -8.60 1.79 -5.39
N LEU A 277 -7.44 1.11 -5.36
CA LEU A 277 -6.19 1.57 -5.96
C LEU A 277 -5.84 0.72 -7.17
N VAL A 278 -5.49 1.35 -8.28
CA VAL A 278 -4.99 0.71 -9.51
C VAL A 278 -3.75 1.44 -9.99
N THR A 279 -2.57 0.84 -9.84
CA THR A 279 -1.27 1.46 -10.19
C THR A 279 -0.53 0.62 -11.24
N THR A 280 0.31 1.25 -12.05
CA THR A 280 1.24 0.57 -12.98
C THR A 280 2.49 0.02 -12.28
N THR A 281 2.69 0.30 -10.98
CA THR A 281 3.73 -0.33 -10.15
C THR A 281 3.41 -1.82 -9.90
N GLN A 282 4.43 -2.69 -9.90
CA GLN A 282 4.28 -4.10 -9.48
C GLN A 282 3.63 -4.20 -8.09
N LEU A 283 2.86 -5.26 -7.83
CA LEU A 283 2.02 -5.32 -6.63
C LEU A 283 2.84 -5.21 -5.34
N VAL A 284 3.96 -5.94 -5.24
CA VAL A 284 4.78 -5.96 -4.01
C VAL A 284 5.39 -4.59 -3.67
N PRO A 285 6.09 -3.88 -4.59
CA PRO A 285 6.50 -2.48 -4.35
C PRO A 285 5.33 -1.50 -4.15
N ALA A 286 4.18 -1.73 -4.80
CA ALA A 286 2.98 -0.90 -4.57
C ALA A 286 2.45 -1.02 -3.13
N LEU A 287 2.43 -2.23 -2.56
CA LEU A 287 2.08 -2.44 -1.15
C LEU A 287 3.08 -1.77 -0.20
N ALA A 288 4.38 -1.81 -0.54
CA ALA A 288 5.43 -1.12 0.23
C ALA A 288 5.23 0.41 0.19
N LYS A 289 4.94 1.01 -0.98
CA LYS A 289 4.54 2.42 -1.11
C LYS A 289 3.32 2.74 -0.24
N VAL A 290 2.23 1.98 -0.35
CA VAL A 290 0.98 2.21 0.40
C VAL A 290 1.21 2.20 1.92
N LEU A 291 2.08 1.31 2.43
CA LEU A 291 2.50 1.36 3.84
C LEU A 291 3.34 2.61 4.15
N LEU A 292 4.43 2.85 3.43
CA LEU A 292 5.37 3.94 3.74
C LEU A 292 4.75 5.34 3.61
N PHE A 293 3.78 5.53 2.72
CA PHE A 293 3.05 6.79 2.60
C PHE A 293 1.90 6.93 3.62
N GLY A 294 1.58 5.88 4.39
CA GLY A 294 0.56 5.91 5.44
C GLY A 294 -0.87 5.66 4.94
N LEU A 295 -1.01 5.11 3.73
CA LEU A 295 -2.28 4.88 3.04
C LEU A 295 -2.98 3.57 3.44
N GLY A 296 -2.29 2.70 4.20
CA GLY A 296 -2.80 1.40 4.59
C GLY A 296 -4.08 1.40 5.45
N GLY A 297 -4.41 2.52 6.09
CA GLY A 297 -5.67 2.68 6.83
C GLY A 297 -6.90 2.92 5.94
N VAL A 298 -6.72 3.42 4.71
CA VAL A 298 -7.80 3.75 3.76
C VAL A 298 -7.90 2.78 2.57
N PHE A 299 -6.85 1.98 2.32
CA PHE A 299 -6.88 0.89 1.34
C PHE A 299 -6.74 -0.47 2.05
N PRO A 300 -7.85 -1.24 2.17
CA PRO A 300 -7.77 -2.68 2.37
C PRO A 300 -6.88 -3.30 1.28
N ILE A 301 -6.07 -4.31 1.60
CA ILE A 301 -5.14 -4.90 0.64
C ILE A 301 -5.84 -5.57 -0.53
N GLU A 302 -7.07 -6.07 -0.29
CA GLU A 302 -7.94 -6.61 -1.31
C GLU A 302 -8.41 -5.55 -2.31
N ASN A 303 -8.30 -4.25 -1.98
CA ASN A 303 -8.68 -3.14 -2.85
C ASN A 303 -7.48 -2.54 -3.62
N ILE A 304 -6.34 -3.23 -3.64
CA ILE A 304 -5.13 -2.80 -4.36
C ILE A 304 -4.90 -3.75 -5.54
N TYR A 305 -4.78 -3.17 -6.74
CA TYR A 305 -4.54 -3.89 -7.98
C TYR A 305 -3.30 -3.34 -8.68
N SER A 306 -2.42 -4.23 -9.15
CA SER A 306 -1.33 -3.88 -10.06
C SER A 306 -1.77 -4.07 -11.51
N ALA A 307 -1.62 -3.02 -12.30
CA ALA A 307 -1.86 -3.00 -13.74
C ALA A 307 -0.61 -3.33 -14.57
N THR A 308 0.55 -3.60 -13.96
CA THR A 308 1.84 -3.72 -14.65
C THR A 308 1.84 -4.73 -15.81
N LYS A 309 1.15 -5.87 -15.63
CA LYS A 309 1.11 -6.96 -16.64
C LYS A 309 -0.15 -6.94 -17.51
N THR A 310 -1.28 -6.42 -17.00
CA THR A 310 -2.60 -6.54 -17.66
C THR A 310 -3.22 -5.22 -18.11
N GLY A 311 -2.66 -4.07 -17.73
CA GLY A 311 -3.22 -2.76 -18.02
C GLY A 311 -4.41 -2.38 -17.13
N LYS A 312 -4.65 -1.06 -16.99
CA LYS A 312 -5.69 -0.51 -16.09
C LYS A 312 -7.10 -0.93 -16.50
N GLU A 313 -7.37 -1.09 -17.80
CA GLU A 313 -8.70 -1.50 -18.28
C GLU A 313 -9.11 -2.89 -17.74
N THR A 314 -8.22 -3.88 -17.78
CA THR A 314 -8.48 -5.22 -17.22
C THR A 314 -8.67 -5.20 -15.71
N CYS A 315 -7.94 -4.33 -14.99
CA CYS A 315 -8.19 -4.11 -13.55
C CYS A 315 -9.61 -3.55 -13.32
N PHE A 316 -10.06 -2.58 -14.13
CA PHE A 316 -11.40 -1.99 -14.01
C PHE A 316 -12.51 -3.02 -14.28
N GLU A 317 -12.29 -4.02 -15.13
CA GLU A 317 -13.23 -5.14 -15.33
C GLU A 317 -13.33 -6.04 -14.10
N LYS A 318 -12.19 -6.43 -13.52
CA LYS A 318 -12.15 -7.23 -12.28
C LYS A 318 -12.81 -6.49 -11.11
N ILE A 319 -12.60 -5.17 -11.02
CA ILE A 319 -13.27 -4.29 -10.05
C ILE A 319 -14.78 -4.27 -10.31
N LYS A 320 -15.23 -4.08 -11.55
CA LYS A 320 -16.66 -4.09 -11.91
C LYS A 320 -17.33 -5.44 -11.59
N GLN A 321 -16.64 -6.55 -11.87
CA GLN A 321 -17.11 -7.91 -11.57
C GLN A 321 -17.29 -8.13 -10.06
N ARG A 322 -16.42 -7.54 -9.24
CA ARG A 322 -16.45 -7.68 -7.77
C ARG A 322 -17.50 -6.79 -7.09
N PHE A 323 -17.61 -5.52 -7.49
CA PHE A 323 -18.53 -4.57 -6.86
C PHE A 323 -19.92 -4.50 -7.54
N GLY A 324 -20.05 -5.04 -8.75
CA GLY A 324 -21.31 -5.19 -9.47
C GLY A 324 -21.65 -3.99 -10.36
N GLU A 325 -22.45 -4.24 -11.41
CA GLU A 325 -22.69 -3.26 -12.48
C GLU A 325 -23.53 -2.03 -12.08
N ARG A 326 -24.16 -2.05 -10.90
CA ARG A 326 -25.02 -0.97 -10.41
C ARG A 326 -24.27 0.10 -9.62
N CYS A 327 -23.01 -0.14 -9.25
CA CYS A 327 -22.17 0.90 -8.65
C CYS A 327 -21.86 1.99 -9.68
N THR A 328 -21.75 3.24 -9.23
CA THR A 328 -21.12 4.31 -10.00
C THR A 328 -19.61 4.24 -9.78
N TYR A 329 -18.83 4.15 -10.87
CA TYR A 329 -17.38 4.08 -10.84
C TYR A 329 -16.80 5.44 -11.19
N VAL A 330 -16.05 6.06 -10.28
CA VAL A 330 -15.37 7.35 -10.50
C VAL A 330 -13.87 7.07 -10.55
N VAL A 331 -13.21 7.40 -11.65
CA VAL A 331 -11.77 7.18 -11.84
C VAL A 331 -11.04 8.49 -11.57
N ILE A 332 -9.97 8.45 -10.76
CA ILE A 332 -9.18 9.61 -10.35
C ILE A 332 -7.72 9.31 -10.68
N GLY A 333 -7.08 10.14 -11.48
CA GLY A 333 -5.68 9.95 -11.89
C GLY A 333 -5.11 11.13 -12.69
N ASP A 334 -3.80 11.15 -12.92
CA ASP A 334 -3.11 12.11 -13.78
C ASP A 334 -2.80 11.55 -15.18
N GLY A 335 -2.65 10.22 -15.29
CA GLY A 335 -2.20 9.52 -16.48
C GLY A 335 -3.24 9.36 -17.59
N GLN A 336 -2.74 9.12 -18.81
CA GLN A 336 -3.58 8.87 -19.99
C GLN A 336 -4.19 7.46 -20.00
N ASP A 337 -3.56 6.48 -19.36
CA ASP A 337 -3.99 5.08 -19.39
C ASP A 337 -5.31 4.87 -18.63
N GLU A 338 -5.44 5.48 -17.45
CA GLU A 338 -6.66 5.48 -16.65
C GLU A 338 -7.77 6.29 -17.30
N GLU A 339 -7.46 7.41 -17.95
CA GLU A 339 -8.44 8.23 -18.68
C GLU A 339 -8.99 7.45 -19.88
N ALA A 340 -8.11 6.81 -20.65
CA ALA A 340 -8.50 5.97 -21.78
C ALA A 340 -9.36 4.79 -21.33
N ALA A 341 -8.96 4.09 -20.26
CA ALA A 341 -9.73 2.99 -19.68
C ALA A 341 -11.08 3.45 -19.09
N ALA A 342 -11.13 4.60 -18.42
CA ALA A 342 -12.36 5.19 -17.89
C ALA A 342 -13.32 5.55 -19.04
N LYS A 343 -12.81 6.21 -20.08
CA LYS A 343 -13.56 6.58 -21.28
C LYS A 343 -14.11 5.36 -22.03
N ALA A 344 -13.31 4.31 -22.20
CA ALA A 344 -13.74 3.06 -22.82
C ALA A 344 -14.94 2.42 -22.10
N LYS A 345 -15.03 2.58 -20.78
CA LYS A 345 -16.10 2.04 -19.93
C LYS A 345 -17.19 3.05 -19.55
N ASN A 346 -17.13 4.28 -20.08
CA ASN A 346 -18.00 5.41 -19.75
C ASN A 346 -18.04 5.78 -18.26
N TYR A 347 -16.92 5.63 -17.56
CA TYR A 347 -16.75 6.04 -16.17
C TYR A 347 -16.37 7.53 -16.10
N PRO A 348 -17.00 8.35 -15.24
CA PRO A 348 -16.52 9.69 -14.93
C PRO A 348 -15.04 9.69 -14.53
N PHE A 349 -14.26 10.57 -15.15
CA PHE A 349 -12.82 10.74 -14.89
C PHE A 349 -12.56 12.10 -14.26
N TRP A 350 -11.88 12.11 -13.11
CA TRP A 350 -11.41 13.33 -12.46
C TRP A 350 -9.89 13.40 -12.60
N ARG A 351 -9.41 14.24 -13.52
CA ARG A 351 -7.97 14.42 -13.73
C ARG A 351 -7.36 15.16 -12.54
N ILE A 352 -6.24 14.66 -12.04
CA ILE A 352 -5.33 15.38 -11.16
C ILE A 352 -4.14 15.88 -11.99
N SER A 353 -3.83 17.16 -11.92
CA SER A 353 -2.66 17.76 -12.60
C SER A 353 -1.93 18.77 -11.71
N GLY A 354 -2.49 19.11 -10.56
CA GLY A 354 -1.84 19.83 -9.47
C GLY A 354 -2.69 19.88 -8.21
N HIS A 355 -2.18 20.54 -7.16
CA HIS A 355 -2.88 20.70 -5.87
C HIS A 355 -4.28 21.33 -6.01
N SER A 356 -4.49 22.18 -7.02
CA SER A 356 -5.80 22.79 -7.35
C SER A 356 -6.88 21.75 -7.59
N ASP A 357 -6.54 20.63 -8.23
CA ASP A 357 -7.50 19.64 -8.71
C ASP A 357 -7.89 18.68 -7.59
N ILE A 358 -6.96 18.43 -6.65
CA ILE A 358 -7.22 17.73 -5.39
C ILE A 358 -8.05 18.63 -4.45
N ALA A 359 -7.79 19.94 -4.40
CA ALA A 359 -8.62 20.89 -3.66
C ALA A 359 -10.05 20.98 -4.24
N ALA A 360 -10.18 20.97 -5.57
CA ALA A 360 -11.47 20.91 -6.25
C ALA A 360 -12.21 19.58 -5.97
N LEU A 361 -11.48 18.45 -5.97
CA LEU A 361 -12.01 17.12 -5.61
C LEU A 361 -12.53 17.12 -4.16
N TYR A 362 -11.74 17.65 -3.22
CA TYR A 362 -12.13 17.81 -1.82
C TYR A 362 -13.45 18.59 -1.71
N ASN A 363 -13.57 19.74 -2.38
CA ASN A 363 -14.78 20.55 -2.35
C ASN A 363 -15.99 19.84 -2.98
N ALA A 364 -15.81 19.10 -4.08
CA ALA A 364 -16.87 18.35 -4.74
C ALA A 364 -17.37 17.17 -3.88
N LEU A 365 -16.45 16.51 -3.15
CA LEU A 365 -16.80 15.52 -2.14
C LEU A 365 -17.55 16.17 -0.97
N ASP A 366 -17.05 17.27 -0.39
CA ASP A 366 -17.64 17.97 0.77
C ASP A 366 -19.09 18.43 0.51
N MET A 367 -19.35 18.92 -0.70
CA MET A 367 -20.69 19.31 -1.17
C MET A 367 -21.60 18.14 -1.58
N GLY A 368 -21.10 16.89 -1.56
CA GLY A 368 -21.87 15.70 -1.92
C GLY A 368 -22.16 15.56 -3.43
N PHE A 369 -21.39 16.21 -4.29
CA PHE A 369 -21.52 16.07 -5.75
C PHE A 369 -20.86 14.79 -6.29
N LEU A 370 -19.91 14.24 -5.53
CA LEU A 370 -19.21 12.98 -5.79
C LEU A 370 -19.44 11.96 -4.68
#